data_AF-A0A1E5RNN5-F1
#
_entry.id   AF-A0A1E5RNN5-F1
#
_cell.length_a   1.000
_cell.length_b   1.000
_cell.length_c   1.000
_cell.angle_alpha   90.00
_cell.angle_beta   90.00
_cell.angle_gamma   90.00
#
_symmetry.space_group_name_H-M   'P 1'
#
loop_
_entity.id
_entity.type
_entity.pdbx_description
1 polymer ?
#
loop_
_entity_poly.entity_id
_entity_poly.type
_entity_poly.pdbx_seq_one_letter_code
_entity_poly.pdbx_strand_id
1 'polypeptide(L)'
;MSVLFPVEQLKNDLKTPKISTNQRQTWKIRTEKAAQIMKLSLMLAFLCMHFFQIARANTETIIIEVPSYIREDLIHRETRNNNANSKQDQISLAHSNHKTQRFEVVPNARTLVEVLDYQKSSKYMAKICWSAIHPVSIEAIEYEFDEDMSLLLSFDVVQSGPILNQKIIPINVSVDQLVLGIPVTLFSVIINIVVVLMMSCGIIYKYLWKEVDKSDTKKND
;
A
#
# COMPACT_ATOMS: atom_id res chain seq x y z
N MET A 1 45.38 46.93 12.47
CA MET A 1 44.25 47.37 13.32
C MET A 1 43.59 46.10 13.83
N SER A 2 43.98 45.66 15.02
CA SER A 2 43.64 44.35 15.56
C SER A 2 42.55 44.54 16.62
N VAL A 3 41.32 44.13 16.31
CA VAL A 3 40.18 44.25 17.23
C VAL A 3 40.26 43.10 18.23
N LEU A 4 40.84 43.37 19.40
CA LEU A 4 40.83 42.48 20.56
C LEU A 4 39.42 42.48 21.16
N PHE A 5 38.64 41.44 20.87
CA PHE A 5 37.39 41.17 21.56
C PHE A 5 37.68 40.76 23.02
N PRO A 6 37.06 41.40 24.03
CA PRO A 6 37.33 41.10 25.43
C PRO A 6 36.71 39.76 25.81
N VAL A 7 37.54 38.71 25.84
CA VAL A 7 37.18 37.34 26.29
C VAL A 7 36.64 37.31 27.72
N GLU A 8 36.93 38.32 28.53
CA GLU A 8 36.49 38.41 29.93
C GLU A 8 35.02 38.83 30.11
N GLN A 9 34.41 39.52 29.15
CA GLN A 9 32.96 39.80 29.22
C GLN A 9 32.12 38.54 28.96
N LEU A 10 32.59 37.61 28.11
CA LEU A 10 31.88 36.34 27.87
C LEU A 10 31.81 35.44 29.11
N LYS A 11 32.79 35.53 30.03
CA LYS A 11 32.81 34.70 31.26
C LYS A 11 31.78 35.13 32.29
N ASN A 12 31.41 36.41 32.35
CA ASN A 12 30.45 36.91 33.32
C ASN A 12 29.00 36.67 32.90
N ASP A 13 28.73 36.63 31.59
CA ASP A 13 27.40 36.30 31.05
C ASP A 13 27.10 34.80 31.03
N LEU A 14 28.11 33.95 31.25
CA LEU A 14 27.96 32.49 31.41
C LEU A 14 27.62 32.05 32.84
N LYS A 15 27.19 32.97 33.71
CA LYS A 15 26.54 32.60 34.98
C LYS A 15 25.21 31.91 34.68
N THR A 16 25.29 30.58 34.58
CA THR A 16 24.13 29.73 34.38
C THR A 16 23.04 30.11 35.38
N PRO A 17 21.83 30.47 34.92
CA PRO A 17 20.76 30.85 35.83
C PRO A 17 20.51 29.70 36.81
N LYS A 18 20.36 30.00 38.10
CA LYS A 18 19.98 29.02 39.12
C LYS A 18 18.55 28.57 38.84
N ILE A 19 18.41 27.57 37.98
CA ILE A 19 17.14 26.89 37.70
C ILE A 19 16.64 26.29 39.02
N SER A 20 15.43 26.67 39.44
CA SER A 20 14.83 26.17 40.67
C SER A 20 14.64 24.64 40.61
N THR A 21 14.70 23.98 41.77
CA THR A 21 14.50 22.53 41.92
C THR A 21 13.17 22.07 41.32
N ASN A 22 12.12 22.88 41.43
CA ASN A 22 10.82 22.62 40.81
C ASN A 22 10.88 22.61 39.28
N GLN A 23 11.62 23.54 38.66
CA GLN A 23 11.78 23.49 37.20
C GLN A 23 12.50 22.21 36.77
N ARG A 24 13.58 21.79 37.46
CA ARG A 24 14.28 20.54 37.14
C ARG A 24 13.37 19.30 37.19
N GLN A 25 12.46 19.22 38.16
CA GLN A 25 11.52 18.10 38.25
C GLN A 25 10.52 18.10 37.07
N THR A 26 9.99 19.26 36.69
CA THR A 26 9.07 19.35 35.53
C THR A 26 9.74 18.98 34.21
N TRP A 27 11.00 19.38 34.00
CA TRP A 27 11.78 18.98 32.83
C TRP A 27 11.97 17.47 32.76
N LYS A 28 12.30 16.84 33.90
CA LYS A 28 12.50 15.38 33.98
C LYS A 28 11.23 14.60 33.61
N ILE A 29 10.07 15.01 34.12
CA ILE A 29 8.79 14.36 33.80
C ILE A 29 8.45 14.52 32.31
N ARG A 30 8.69 15.70 31.72
CA ARG A 30 8.45 15.95 30.30
C ARG A 30 9.34 15.06 29.42
N THR A 31 10.62 14.94 29.75
CA THR A 31 11.55 14.09 28.99
C THR A 31 11.22 12.61 29.10
N GLU A 32 10.79 12.14 30.29
CA GLU A 32 10.39 10.74 30.49
C GLU A 32 9.13 10.39 29.69
N LYS A 33 8.11 11.26 29.69
CA LYS A 33 6.89 11.06 28.88
C LYS A 33 7.17 11.10 27.38
N ALA A 34 7.99 12.04 26.91
CA ALA A 34 8.39 12.11 25.50
C ALA A 34 9.14 10.83 25.07
N ALA A 35 10.03 10.32 25.92
CA ALA A 35 10.74 9.07 25.67
C ALA A 35 9.79 7.86 25.63
N GLN A 36 8.75 7.82 26.46
CA GLN A 36 7.73 6.76 26.41
C GLN A 36 6.92 6.80 25.12
N ILE A 37 6.49 7.99 24.68
CA ILE A 37 5.76 8.16 23.41
C ILE A 37 6.63 7.72 22.23
N MET A 38 7.90 8.15 22.21
CA MET A 38 8.85 7.76 21.15
C MET A 38 9.08 6.25 21.11
N LYS A 39 9.23 5.59 22.27
CA LYS A 39 9.35 4.13 22.35
C LYS A 39 8.11 3.43 21.81
N LEU A 40 6.91 3.89 22.18
CA LEU A 40 5.66 3.32 21.70
C LEU A 40 5.52 3.48 20.18
N SER A 41 5.85 4.66 19.64
CA SER A 41 5.82 4.88 18.19
C SER A 41 6.82 3.99 17.45
N LEU A 42 8.00 3.76 18.02
CA LEU A 42 9.02 2.88 17.44
C LEU A 42 8.56 1.41 17.46
N MET A 43 7.96 0.96 18.57
CA MET A 43 7.39 -0.38 18.68
C MET A 43 6.26 -0.60 17.67
N LEU A 44 5.38 0.39 17.51
CA LEU A 44 4.30 0.33 16.51
C LEU A 44 4.86 0.28 15.09
N ALA A 45 5.86 1.12 14.77
CA ALA A 45 6.52 1.09 13.46
C ALA A 45 7.19 -0.26 13.19
N PHE A 46 7.87 -0.84 14.18
CA PHE A 46 8.49 -2.16 14.06
C PHE A 46 7.44 -3.26 13.85
N LEU A 47 6.34 -3.23 14.61
CA LEU A 47 5.22 -4.16 14.45
C LEU A 47 4.60 -4.06 13.06
N CYS A 48 4.36 -2.84 12.56
CA CYS A 48 3.88 -2.60 11.20
C CYS A 48 4.86 -3.21 10.18
N MET A 49 6.17 -2.94 10.30
CA MET A 49 7.18 -3.52 9.41
C MET A 49 7.20 -5.06 9.44
N HIS A 50 6.98 -5.68 10.60
CA HIS A 50 6.86 -7.14 10.71
C HIS A 50 5.63 -7.69 9.97
N PHE A 51 4.47 -7.05 10.13
CA PHE A 51 3.26 -7.47 9.40
C PHE A 51 3.41 -7.32 7.88
N PHE A 52 4.14 -6.30 7.40
CA PHE A 52 4.47 -6.17 5.97
C PHE A 52 5.31 -7.34 5.44
N GLN A 53 6.13 -8.00 6.28
CA GLN A 53 6.93 -9.15 5.83
C GLN A 53 6.14 -10.47 5.77
N ILE A 54 5.08 -10.61 6.57
CA ILE A 54 4.27 -11.83 6.62
C ILE A 54 3.36 -11.95 5.38
N ALA A 55 3.03 -10.83 4.73
CA ALA A 55 2.26 -10.80 3.49
C ALA A 55 3.10 -11.12 2.22
N ARG A 56 4.06 -12.04 2.32
CA ARG A 56 4.81 -12.56 1.16
C ARG A 56 3.98 -13.61 0.43
N ALA A 57 2.86 -13.19 -0.15
CA ALA A 57 2.39 -13.84 -1.36
C ALA A 57 3.30 -13.35 -2.49
N ASN A 58 3.83 -14.28 -3.28
CA ASN A 58 4.51 -13.86 -4.49
C ASN A 58 3.45 -13.24 -5.40
N THR A 59 3.72 -12.03 -5.86
CA THR A 59 2.78 -11.21 -6.62
C THR A 59 3.54 -10.59 -7.76
N GLU A 60 3.10 -10.87 -8.98
CA GLU A 60 3.56 -10.16 -10.16
C GLU A 60 2.48 -9.22 -10.65
N THR A 61 2.88 -8.12 -11.27
CA THR A 61 1.95 -7.07 -11.69
C THR A 61 2.28 -6.54 -13.08
N ILE A 62 1.24 -6.30 -13.87
CA ILE A 62 1.33 -5.61 -15.15
C ILE A 62 0.29 -4.48 -15.21
N ILE A 63 0.68 -3.37 -15.84
CA ILE A 63 -0.23 -2.26 -16.13
C ILE A 63 -0.72 -2.42 -17.56
N ILE A 64 -2.04 -2.43 -17.71
CA ILE A 64 -2.75 -2.54 -18.98
C ILE A 64 -3.32 -1.17 -19.31
N GLU A 65 -3.00 -0.66 -20.49
CA GLU A 65 -3.57 0.60 -20.99
C GLU A 65 -4.55 0.27 -22.12
N VAL A 66 -5.84 0.55 -21.89
CA VAL A 66 -6.88 0.27 -22.88
C VAL A 66 -6.91 1.39 -23.92
N PRO A 67 -6.64 1.10 -25.21
CA PRO A 67 -6.66 2.11 -26.25
C PRO A 67 -8.03 2.78 -26.40
N SER A 68 -8.02 4.06 -26.75
CA SER A 68 -9.24 4.87 -26.93
C SER A 68 -10.04 4.51 -28.19
N TYR A 69 -9.40 3.90 -29.18
CA TYR A 69 -10.01 3.56 -30.47
C TYR A 69 -10.77 2.23 -30.46
N ILE A 70 -10.73 1.46 -29.36
CA ILE A 70 -11.54 0.24 -29.23
C ILE A 70 -13.02 0.62 -29.37
N ARG A 71 -13.83 -0.22 -30.02
CA ARG A 71 -15.26 0.05 -30.17
C ARG A 71 -16.04 -0.45 -28.96
N GLU A 72 -17.04 0.32 -28.52
CA GLU A 72 -17.75 0.09 -27.24
C GLU A 72 -18.71 -1.10 -27.34
N ASP A 73 -19.24 -1.30 -28.54
CA ASP A 73 -20.14 -2.39 -28.89
C ASP A 73 -19.46 -3.76 -28.88
N LEU A 74 -18.13 -3.81 -28.95
CA LEU A 74 -17.36 -5.05 -28.83
C LEU A 74 -17.05 -5.41 -27.37
N ILE A 75 -16.98 -4.41 -26.49
CA ILE A 75 -16.64 -4.57 -25.06
C ILE A 75 -17.79 -5.24 -24.28
N HIS A 76 -19.04 -4.89 -24.62
CA HIS A 76 -20.24 -5.39 -23.94
C HIS A 76 -20.89 -6.56 -24.67
N ARG A 77 -20.12 -7.34 -25.44
CA ARG A 77 -20.66 -8.51 -26.12
C ARG A 77 -20.97 -9.57 -25.07
N GLU A 78 -22.15 -9.44 -24.48
CA GLU A 78 -22.77 -10.38 -23.56
C GLU A 78 -22.51 -11.78 -24.10
N THR A 79 -21.74 -12.55 -23.33
CA THR A 79 -21.77 -14.01 -23.38
C THR A 79 -21.68 -14.54 -24.81
N ARG A 80 -20.48 -14.53 -25.42
CA ARG A 80 -20.22 -15.30 -26.64
C ARG A 80 -20.61 -16.75 -26.38
N ASN A 81 -21.88 -17.05 -26.69
CA ASN A 81 -22.58 -18.32 -26.69
C ASN A 81 -22.15 -19.32 -25.60
N ASN A 82 -23.09 -19.62 -24.70
CA ASN A 82 -23.20 -20.85 -23.90
C ASN A 82 -23.15 -22.17 -24.72
N ASN A 83 -22.68 -22.16 -25.98
CA ASN A 83 -22.74 -23.26 -26.94
C ASN A 83 -21.37 -23.67 -27.53
N ALA A 84 -20.23 -23.28 -26.96
CA ALA A 84 -18.95 -23.90 -27.32
C ALA A 84 -18.17 -24.29 -26.06
N ASN A 85 -17.90 -25.58 -25.93
CA ASN A 85 -17.29 -26.27 -24.79
C ASN A 85 -15.86 -25.83 -24.38
N SER A 86 -15.39 -24.64 -24.76
CA SER A 86 -14.14 -24.09 -24.24
C SER A 86 -14.43 -23.26 -22.99
N LYS A 87 -14.24 -23.85 -21.81
CA LYS A 87 -14.15 -23.11 -20.54
C LYS A 87 -12.90 -22.22 -20.59
N GLN A 88 -12.96 -21.11 -21.29
CA GLN A 88 -11.93 -20.10 -21.22
C GLN A 88 -12.06 -19.40 -19.87
N ASP A 89 -10.94 -19.25 -19.19
CA ASP A 89 -10.89 -18.58 -17.91
C ASP A 89 -11.18 -17.09 -18.11
N GLN A 90 -12.20 -16.57 -17.43
CA GLN A 90 -12.71 -15.22 -17.60
C GLN A 90 -12.77 -14.48 -16.27
N ILE A 91 -12.49 -13.17 -16.31
CA ILE A 91 -12.68 -12.24 -15.21
C ILE A 91 -13.49 -11.03 -15.67
N SER A 92 -14.70 -10.88 -15.14
CA SER A 92 -15.58 -9.75 -15.49
C SER A 92 -15.47 -8.62 -14.46
N LEU A 93 -15.29 -7.40 -14.98
CA LEU A 93 -15.32 -6.14 -14.24
C LEU A 93 -16.72 -5.53 -14.20
N ALA A 94 -17.77 -6.28 -14.54
CA ALA A 94 -19.14 -5.78 -14.50
C ALA A 94 -19.47 -5.17 -13.13
N HIS A 95 -19.90 -3.91 -13.15
CA HIS A 95 -20.30 -3.13 -11.97
C HIS A 95 -19.20 -2.93 -10.91
N SER A 96 -17.92 -3.13 -11.24
CA SER A 96 -16.84 -2.95 -10.27
C SER A 96 -15.55 -2.46 -10.92
N ASN A 97 -14.84 -1.58 -10.21
CA ASN A 97 -13.49 -1.13 -10.59
C ASN A 97 -12.41 -2.13 -10.14
N HIS A 98 -12.81 -3.22 -9.48
CA HIS A 98 -11.93 -4.28 -8.99
C HIS A 98 -12.61 -5.63 -9.06
N LYS A 99 -11.89 -6.64 -9.55
CA LYS A 99 -12.31 -8.03 -9.44
C LYS A 99 -11.11 -8.90 -9.08
N THR A 100 -11.32 -9.89 -8.22
CA THR A 100 -10.37 -10.97 -7.98
C THR A 100 -11.05 -12.29 -8.28
N GLN A 101 -10.36 -13.17 -9.01
CA GLN A 101 -10.82 -14.51 -9.32
C GLN A 101 -9.69 -15.52 -9.19
N ARG A 102 -10.04 -16.71 -8.71
CA ARG A 102 -9.12 -17.82 -8.52
C ARG A 102 -9.20 -18.76 -9.72
N PHE A 103 -8.05 -19.10 -10.26
CA PHE A 103 -7.87 -19.97 -11.41
C PHE A 103 -7.05 -21.20 -11.00
N GLU A 104 -7.43 -22.34 -11.56
CA GLU A 104 -6.75 -23.62 -11.38
C GLU A 104 -5.82 -23.86 -12.56
N VAL A 105 -4.56 -23.47 -12.42
CA VAL A 105 -3.60 -23.52 -13.53
C VAL A 105 -2.77 -24.79 -13.52
N VAL A 106 -2.38 -25.25 -14.70
CA VAL A 106 -1.44 -26.36 -14.86
C VAL A 106 -0.02 -25.79 -14.91
N PRO A 107 0.92 -26.30 -14.10
CA PRO A 107 2.32 -25.86 -14.17
C PRO A 107 2.94 -26.22 -15.52
N ASN A 108 3.91 -25.40 -15.93
CA ASN A 108 4.62 -25.42 -17.22
C ASN A 108 3.70 -25.26 -18.44
N ALA A 109 2.57 -24.57 -18.26
CA ALA A 109 1.66 -24.20 -19.34
C ALA A 109 1.40 -22.69 -19.32
N ARG A 110 1.12 -22.15 -20.51
CA ARG A 110 0.64 -20.77 -20.66
C ARG A 110 -0.81 -20.71 -20.27
N THR A 111 -1.14 -19.81 -19.36
CA THR A 111 -2.52 -19.54 -18.93
C THR A 111 -3.03 -18.31 -19.65
N LEU A 112 -4.29 -18.37 -20.12
CA LEU A 112 -4.97 -17.28 -20.80
C LEU A 112 -6.23 -16.91 -20.00
N VAL A 113 -6.31 -15.66 -19.58
CA VAL A 113 -7.44 -15.11 -18.84
C VAL A 113 -8.02 -13.95 -19.64
N GLU A 114 -9.27 -14.07 -20.05
CA GLU A 114 -9.98 -12.99 -20.74
C GLU A 114 -10.57 -12.01 -19.70
N VAL A 115 -10.30 -10.72 -19.88
CA VAL A 115 -10.83 -9.64 -19.05
C VAL A 115 -12.04 -9.04 -19.75
N LEU A 116 -13.21 -9.15 -19.12
CA LEU A 116 -14.48 -8.66 -19.64
C LEU A 116 -14.89 -7.34 -18.96
N ASP A 117 -15.76 -6.58 -19.63
CA ASP A 117 -16.39 -5.36 -19.12
C ASP A 117 -15.40 -4.25 -18.70
N TYR A 118 -14.24 -4.20 -19.35
CA TYR A 118 -13.28 -3.12 -19.15
C TYR A 118 -13.75 -1.82 -19.83
N GLN A 119 -13.31 -0.67 -19.32
CA GLN A 119 -13.67 0.64 -19.87
C GLN A 119 -12.60 1.12 -20.84
N LYS A 120 -13.02 1.83 -21.89
CA LYS A 120 -12.10 2.47 -22.83
C LYS A 120 -11.26 3.56 -22.18
N SER A 121 -10.11 3.84 -22.79
CA SER A 121 -9.21 4.92 -22.36
C SER A 121 -8.86 4.86 -20.87
N SER A 122 -8.96 3.68 -20.28
CA SER A 122 -8.73 3.43 -18.87
C SER A 122 -7.46 2.62 -18.69
N LYS A 123 -6.83 2.79 -17.52
CA LYS A 123 -5.67 2.00 -17.13
C LYS A 123 -6.12 0.99 -16.08
N TYR A 124 -5.62 -0.22 -16.21
CA TYR A 124 -5.86 -1.31 -15.28
C TYR A 124 -4.52 -1.84 -14.80
N MET A 125 -4.53 -2.44 -13.62
CA MET A 125 -3.41 -3.16 -13.06
C MET A 125 -3.88 -4.57 -12.78
N ALA A 126 -3.30 -5.52 -13.50
CA ALA A 126 -3.50 -6.93 -13.22
C ALA A 126 -2.43 -7.40 -12.24
N LYS A 127 -2.84 -8.08 -11.16
CA LYS A 127 -1.96 -8.73 -10.20
C LYS A 127 -2.20 -10.23 -10.25
N ILE A 128 -1.13 -10.98 -10.36
CA ILE A 128 -1.13 -12.44 -10.38
C ILE A 128 -0.47 -12.88 -9.08
N CYS A 129 -1.26 -13.46 -8.18
CA CYS A 129 -0.83 -13.81 -6.83
C CYS A 129 -0.91 -15.32 -6.62
N TRP A 130 0.13 -15.90 -6.02
CA TRP A 130 0.15 -17.31 -5.63
C TRP A 130 0.73 -17.51 -4.23
N SER A 131 0.42 -18.65 -3.63
CA SER A 131 0.95 -19.00 -2.32
C SER A 131 2.42 -19.41 -2.42
N ALA A 132 3.25 -18.95 -1.48
CA ALA A 132 4.65 -19.36 -1.35
C ALA A 132 4.82 -20.88 -1.08
N ILE A 133 3.74 -21.57 -0.68
CA ILE A 133 3.72 -23.03 -0.56
C ILE A 133 3.86 -23.71 -1.93
N HIS A 134 3.46 -23.03 -3.01
CA HIS A 134 3.61 -23.50 -4.38
C HIS A 134 4.90 -22.89 -4.97
N PRO A 135 5.98 -23.68 -5.15
CA PRO A 135 7.26 -23.23 -5.65
C PRO A 135 7.18 -23.05 -7.18
N VAL A 136 6.49 -21.98 -7.60
CA VAL A 136 6.35 -21.58 -9.00
C VAL A 136 6.77 -20.12 -9.19
N SER A 137 7.24 -19.86 -10.41
CA SER A 137 7.57 -18.55 -10.96
C SER A 137 6.50 -18.21 -12.00
N ILE A 138 6.02 -16.98 -12.00
CA ILE A 138 5.14 -16.46 -13.04
C ILE A 138 6.00 -15.61 -13.97
N GLU A 139 6.05 -16.00 -15.22
CA GLU A 139 6.93 -15.40 -16.24
C GLU A 139 6.11 -14.99 -17.46
N ALA A 140 6.74 -14.24 -18.38
CA ALA A 140 6.15 -13.83 -19.66
C ALA A 140 4.73 -13.25 -19.54
N ILE A 141 4.52 -12.35 -18.58
CA ILE A 141 3.22 -11.70 -18.38
C ILE A 141 3.02 -10.70 -19.52
N GLU A 142 2.03 -10.97 -20.35
CA GLU A 142 1.72 -10.19 -21.55
C GLU A 142 0.21 -9.97 -21.61
N TYR A 143 -0.19 -8.86 -22.23
CA TYR A 143 -1.59 -8.64 -22.60
C TYR A 143 -1.69 -8.29 -24.08
N GLU A 144 -2.78 -8.71 -24.70
CA GLU A 144 -3.10 -8.40 -26.09
C GLU A 144 -4.60 -8.18 -26.26
N PHE A 145 -4.97 -7.51 -27.36
CA PHE A 145 -6.34 -7.41 -27.81
C PHE A 145 -6.50 -8.34 -29.01
N ASP A 146 -7.47 -9.26 -28.96
CA ASP A 146 -7.71 -10.18 -30.08
C ASP A 146 -8.44 -9.49 -31.26
N GLU A 147 -8.77 -10.26 -32.30
CA GLU A 147 -9.51 -9.76 -33.47
C GLU A 147 -10.90 -9.19 -33.12
N ASP A 148 -11.54 -9.73 -32.09
CA ASP A 148 -12.82 -9.28 -31.54
C ASP A 148 -12.65 -8.11 -30.53
N MET A 149 -11.42 -7.63 -30.33
CA MET A 149 -11.03 -6.63 -29.32
C MET A 149 -11.25 -7.10 -27.87
N SER A 150 -11.28 -8.40 -27.62
CA SER A 150 -11.25 -8.95 -26.25
C SER A 150 -9.87 -8.74 -25.64
N LEU A 151 -9.83 -8.28 -24.38
CA LEU A 151 -8.59 -8.12 -23.64
C LEU A 151 -8.15 -9.46 -23.07
N LEU A 152 -7.05 -10.01 -23.58
CA LEU A 152 -6.47 -11.27 -23.13
C LEU A 152 -5.24 -11.00 -22.28
N LEU A 153 -5.24 -11.51 -21.05
CA LEU A 153 -4.08 -11.56 -20.17
C LEU A 153 -3.46 -12.95 -20.24
N SER A 154 -2.17 -13.01 -20.49
CA SER A 154 -1.45 -14.28 -20.63
C SER A 154 -0.21 -14.30 -19.75
N PHE A 155 0.11 -15.46 -19.21
CA PHE A 155 1.30 -15.66 -18.38
C PHE A 155 1.72 -17.13 -18.35
N ASP A 156 3.03 -17.35 -18.22
CA ASP A 156 3.63 -18.68 -18.12
C ASP A 156 3.84 -19.05 -16.65
N VAL A 157 3.44 -20.25 -16.27
CA VAL A 157 3.59 -20.76 -14.89
C VAL A 157 4.74 -21.75 -14.89
N VAL A 158 5.93 -21.35 -14.47
CA VAL A 158 7.13 -22.21 -14.49
C VAL A 158 7.39 -22.76 -13.09
N GLN A 159 7.69 -24.05 -12.96
CA GLN A 159 8.09 -24.60 -11.66
C GLN A 159 9.45 -24.04 -11.22
N SER A 160 9.53 -23.50 -10.00
CA SER A 160 10.76 -22.89 -9.45
C SER A 160 11.10 -23.48 -8.08
N GLY A 161 12.16 -24.28 -7.99
CA GLY A 161 12.60 -24.91 -6.73
C GLY A 161 12.30 -26.41 -6.66
N PRO A 162 12.13 -27.01 -5.46
CA PRO A 162 11.91 -28.45 -5.34
C PRO A 162 10.57 -28.80 -5.98
N ILE A 163 10.61 -29.74 -6.93
CA ILE A 163 9.45 -30.14 -7.72
C ILE A 163 8.42 -30.80 -6.79
N LEU A 164 7.36 -30.06 -6.46
CA LEU A 164 6.16 -30.64 -5.87
C LEU A 164 5.34 -31.24 -7.01
N ASN A 165 5.01 -32.53 -6.94
CA ASN A 165 4.19 -33.24 -7.93
C ASN A 165 2.71 -32.82 -7.88
N GLN A 166 2.45 -31.51 -7.93
CA GLN A 166 1.11 -30.94 -7.98
C GLN A 166 0.72 -30.72 -9.43
N LYS A 167 -0.43 -31.27 -9.83
CA LYS A 167 -0.96 -31.14 -11.19
C LYS A 167 -1.64 -29.79 -11.44
N ILE A 168 -2.14 -29.17 -10.38
CA ILE A 168 -2.94 -27.96 -10.43
C ILE A 168 -2.47 -27.02 -9.31
N ILE A 169 -2.30 -25.75 -9.64
CA ILE A 169 -1.86 -24.72 -8.71
C ILE A 169 -2.92 -23.62 -8.68
N PRO A 170 -3.37 -23.19 -7.49
CA PRO A 170 -4.29 -22.08 -7.40
C PRO A 170 -3.58 -20.76 -7.58
N ILE A 171 -3.97 -20.00 -8.59
CA ILE A 171 -3.51 -18.62 -8.82
C ILE A 171 -4.70 -17.68 -8.67
N ASN A 172 -4.52 -16.62 -7.90
CA ASN A 172 -5.50 -15.54 -7.82
C ASN A 172 -5.07 -14.45 -8.80
N VAL A 173 -5.90 -14.17 -9.79
CA VAL A 173 -5.72 -13.00 -10.66
C VAL A 173 -6.69 -11.93 -10.20
N SER A 174 -6.17 -10.73 -9.98
CA SER A 174 -6.98 -9.56 -9.66
C SER A 174 -6.73 -8.47 -10.67
N VAL A 175 -7.78 -7.76 -11.07
CA VAL A 175 -7.71 -6.64 -11.99
C VAL A 175 -8.32 -5.43 -11.27
N ASP A 176 -7.51 -4.38 -11.13
CA ASP A 176 -7.84 -3.11 -10.48
C ASP A 176 -7.81 -1.98 -11.51
N GLN A 177 -8.84 -1.14 -11.59
CA GLN A 177 -8.76 0.11 -12.34
C GLN A 177 -7.79 1.08 -11.65
N LEU A 178 -6.99 1.78 -12.45
CA LEU A 178 -6.07 2.82 -12.02
C LEU A 178 -6.65 4.19 -12.35
N VAL A 179 -6.71 5.07 -11.34
CA VAL A 179 -7.04 6.48 -11.51
C VAL A 179 -5.86 7.30 -10.99
N LEU A 180 -5.31 8.19 -11.83
CA LEU A 180 -4.08 8.93 -11.53
C LEU A 180 -2.87 8.02 -11.20
N GLY A 181 -2.84 6.82 -11.78
CA GLY A 181 -1.79 5.82 -11.52
C GLY A 181 -1.93 5.08 -10.19
N ILE A 182 -3.00 5.32 -9.42
CA ILE A 182 -3.26 4.66 -8.13
C ILE A 182 -4.45 3.69 -8.29
N PRO A 183 -4.37 2.47 -7.74
CA PRO A 183 -5.50 1.53 -7.76
C PRO A 183 -6.69 2.11 -7.02
N VAL A 184 -7.89 2.03 -7.62
CA VAL A 184 -9.09 2.63 -7.03
C VAL A 184 -9.37 2.07 -5.62
N THR A 185 -9.08 0.79 -5.42
CA THR A 185 -9.19 0.08 -4.14
C THR A 185 -8.32 0.67 -3.04
N LEU A 186 -7.23 1.38 -3.39
CA LEU A 186 -6.28 1.95 -2.43
C LEU A 186 -6.69 3.34 -1.93
N PHE A 187 -7.59 4.05 -2.61
CA PHE A 187 -8.05 5.37 -2.15
C PHE A 187 -8.77 5.33 -0.81
N SER A 188 -9.61 4.31 -0.58
CA SER A 188 -10.32 4.16 0.70
C SER A 188 -9.33 3.99 1.86
N VAL A 189 -8.25 3.26 1.64
CA VAL A 189 -7.16 3.06 2.61
C VAL A 189 -6.40 4.36 2.84
N ILE A 190 -6.04 5.09 1.78
CA ILE A 190 -5.37 6.40 1.91
C ILE A 190 -6.24 7.38 2.72
N ILE A 191 -7.52 7.51 2.39
CA ILE A 191 -8.44 8.40 3.10
C ILE A 191 -8.52 8.01 4.57
N ASN A 192 -8.63 6.71 4.87
CA ASN A 192 -8.67 6.22 6.24
C ASN A 192 -7.39 6.60 7.01
N ILE A 193 -6.20 6.37 6.42
CA ILE A 193 -4.91 6.74 7.02
C ILE A 193 -4.88 8.24 7.32
N VAL A 194 -5.28 9.09 6.37
CA VAL A 194 -5.31 10.55 6.56
C VAL A 194 -6.25 10.95 7.71
N VAL A 195 -7.45 10.38 7.75
CA VAL A 195 -8.44 10.66 8.81
C VAL A 195 -7.91 10.26 10.18
N VAL A 196 -7.33 9.05 10.31
CA VAL A 196 -6.75 8.56 11.56
C VAL A 196 -5.58 9.43 12.00
N LEU A 197 -4.71 9.85 11.08
CA LEU A 197 -3.61 10.76 11.38
C LEU A 197 -4.12 12.12 11.86
N MET A 198 -5.10 12.72 11.19
CA MET A 198 -5.68 14.01 11.61
C MET A 198 -6.32 13.92 13.00
N MET A 199 -7.09 12.86 13.27
CA MET A 199 -7.69 12.64 14.60
C MET A 199 -6.62 12.48 15.67
N SER A 200 -5.59 11.67 15.39
CA SER A 200 -4.48 11.43 16.33
C SER A 200 -3.72 12.72 16.61
N CYS A 201 -3.37 13.49 15.58
CA CYS A 201 -2.75 14.81 15.72
C CYS A 201 -3.64 15.78 16.51
N GLY A 202 -4.95 15.80 16.26
CA GLY A 202 -5.89 16.65 17.00
C GLY A 202 -5.98 16.30 18.48
N ILE A 203 -6.00 15.00 18.82
CA ILE A 203 -6.01 14.53 20.21
C ILE A 203 -4.69 14.90 20.91
N ILE A 204 -3.55 14.66 20.25
CA ILE A 204 -2.23 15.00 20.78
C ILE A 204 -2.14 16.51 21.01
N TYR A 205 -2.55 17.32 20.03
CA TYR A 205 -2.57 18.78 20.12
C TYR A 205 -3.42 19.27 21.30
N LYS A 206 -4.65 18.75 21.43
CA LYS A 206 -5.55 19.10 22.54
C LYS A 206 -4.98 18.70 23.91
N TYR A 207 -4.35 17.53 24.00
CA TYR A 207 -3.72 17.06 25.24
C TYR A 207 -2.53 17.95 25.63
N LEU A 208 -1.67 18.30 24.67
CA LEU A 208 -0.55 19.21 24.90
C LEU A 208 -1.03 20.60 25.33
N TRP A 209 -2.07 21.13 24.68
CA TRP A 209 -2.65 22.43 25.03
C TRP A 209 -3.17 22.46 26.46
N LYS A 210 -3.93 21.44 26.87
CA LYS A 210 -4.48 21.36 28.24
C LYS A 210 -3.38 21.31 29.32
N GLU A 211 -2.22 20.72 29.02
CA GLU A 211 -1.09 20.71 29.95
C GLU A 211 -0.36 22.05 30.03
N VAL A 212 -0.36 22.85 28.95
CA VAL A 212 0.12 24.23 28.97
C VAL A 212 -0.76 25.09 29.89
N ASP A 213 -2.09 25.03 29.71
CA ASP A 213 -3.04 25.82 30.51
C ASP A 213 -2.92 25.52 32.02
N LYS A 214 -2.75 24.24 32.40
CA LYS A 214 -2.53 23.85 33.81
C LYS A 214 -1.21 24.37 34.39
N SER A 215 -0.20 24.61 33.55
CA SER A 215 1.09 25.08 34.00
C SER A 215 1.11 26.57 34.31
N ASP A 216 0.21 27.34 33.67
CA ASP A 216 0.07 28.78 33.90
C ASP A 216 -0.78 29.09 35.14
N THR A 217 -1.82 28.30 35.43
CA THR A 217 -2.63 28.48 36.66
C THR A 217 -1.84 28.24 37.94
N LYS A 218 -0.91 27.28 37.97
CA LYS A 218 -0.05 27.00 39.13
C LYS A 218 0.99 28.07 39.46
N LYS A 219 1.24 29.06 38.60
CA LYS A 219 2.19 30.15 38.87
C LYS A 219 1.57 31.33 39.62
N ASN A 220 0.25 31.39 39.68
CA ASN A 220 -0.48 32.53 40.24
C ASN A 220 -1.01 32.28 41.66
N ASP A 221 -0.79 31.08 42.20
CA ASP A 221 -1.03 30.70 43.60
C ASP A 221 0.32 30.57 44.34
#